data_AF-A0A2D7C034-F1
#
_entry.id   AF-A0A2D7C034-F1
#
_cell.length_a   1.000
_cell.length_b   1.000
_cell.length_c   1.000
_cell.angle_alpha   90.00
_cell.angle_beta   90.00
_cell.angle_gamma   90.00
#
_symmetry.space_group_name_H-M   'P 1'
#
loop_
_entity.id
_entity.type
_entity.pdbx_description
1 polymer ?
#
loop_
_entity_poly.entity_id
_entity_poly.type
_entity_poly.pdbx_seq_one_letter_code
_entity_poly.pdbx_strand_id
1 'polypeptide(L)'
;MPRNTEDIVFDINTQPDNLDGIVRYPRAHQVWVVHKNTIAVPAGTRSGKCRTPEATKNIQARYWETGIPLGLELELEMESGHYGECYGGDCCDDCYDGDCCGCRDDSDDSCYNSEEVTNILYESRKYVYNQMRNFALSKNRVTYRYANPIIAKGDGSLSNGVEFNYQPMTVEAFKPHAEIVEEYRGSMYGYTGNSGIHIHVPKSAFTDAELYLWMILWDTFQQYKDNKNRSFLEIIAQRGPNNWCEYTRPYYGERENAISSNFFKAIKADRKSHTGRYSALNLNGHGTTMEIRAFNSNTYANRLIKNMAFVDATWRYVHLLKDWLDEGRYKQALQFATDVHGFVSYCKNPNRKGFNMELAEFLDKRWNDSESMFKQDIVYDLQSLPNLIQLNEEDNGGISI
;
A
#
# COMPACT_ATOMS: atom_id res chain seq x y z
N MET A 1 -8.71 -18.57 -4.07
CA MET A 1 -10.03 -19.17 -4.35
C MET A 1 -10.60 -18.48 -5.58
N PRO A 2 -11.21 -19.19 -6.55
CA PRO A 2 -12.01 -18.52 -7.57
C PRO A 2 -13.10 -17.73 -6.85
N ARG A 3 -13.10 -16.41 -7.00
CA ARG A 3 -14.14 -15.55 -6.43
C ARG A 3 -15.31 -15.54 -7.42
N ASN A 4 -16.50 -15.89 -6.95
CA ASN A 4 -17.69 -15.84 -7.79
C ASN A 4 -18.04 -14.36 -8.03
N THR A 5 -17.73 -13.86 -9.22
CA THR A 5 -18.01 -12.45 -9.56
C THR A 5 -19.49 -12.15 -9.56
N GLU A 6 -20.36 -13.16 -9.67
CA GLU A 6 -21.81 -12.98 -9.57
C GLU A 6 -22.25 -12.54 -8.16
N ASP A 7 -21.47 -12.85 -7.11
CA ASP A 7 -21.78 -12.44 -5.73
C ASP A 7 -21.74 -10.92 -5.53
N ILE A 8 -21.11 -10.19 -6.46
CA ILE A 8 -20.98 -8.74 -6.44
C ILE A 8 -21.75 -8.06 -7.58
N VAL A 9 -22.59 -8.80 -8.33
CA VAL A 9 -23.41 -8.25 -9.42
C VAL A 9 -24.81 -7.93 -8.89
N PHE A 10 -25.25 -6.70 -9.12
CA PHE A 10 -26.55 -6.20 -8.68
C PHE A 10 -27.33 -5.65 -9.87
N ASP A 11 -28.64 -5.86 -9.88
CA ASP A 11 -29.55 -5.20 -10.82
C ASP A 11 -29.50 -3.68 -10.64
N ILE A 12 -29.63 -2.91 -11.72
CA ILE A 12 -29.42 -1.45 -11.71
C ILE A 12 -30.37 -0.66 -10.78
N ASN A 13 -31.49 -1.27 -10.40
CA ASN A 13 -32.50 -0.69 -9.51
C ASN A 13 -32.45 -1.25 -8.09
N THR A 14 -31.54 -2.17 -7.81
CA THR A 14 -31.38 -2.82 -6.51
C THR A 14 -30.21 -2.19 -5.78
N GLN A 15 -30.40 -1.84 -4.51
CA GLN A 15 -29.33 -1.35 -3.64
C GLN A 15 -28.73 -2.53 -2.87
N PRO A 16 -27.41 -2.55 -2.58
CA PRO A 16 -26.81 -3.57 -1.74
C PRO A 16 -27.28 -3.44 -0.28
N ASP A 17 -27.64 -4.55 0.36
CA ASP A 17 -28.17 -4.59 1.73
C ASP A 17 -27.23 -4.00 2.80
N ASN A 18 -25.93 -3.92 2.51
CA ASN A 18 -24.89 -3.45 3.43
C ASN A 18 -24.51 -1.98 3.23
N LEU A 19 -25.25 -1.21 2.43
CA LEU A 19 -24.95 0.21 2.25
C LEU A 19 -25.11 0.98 3.57
N ASP A 20 -26.23 0.74 4.27
CA ASP A 20 -26.63 1.46 5.48
C ASP A 20 -26.24 0.74 6.77
N GLY A 21 -25.81 -0.53 6.67
CA GLY A 21 -25.56 -1.37 7.83
C GLY A 21 -24.15 -1.19 8.40
N ILE A 22 -24.01 -1.23 9.73
CA ILE A 22 -22.72 -1.42 10.42
C ILE A 22 -22.29 -2.89 10.28
N VAL A 23 -22.16 -3.39 9.04
CA VAL A 23 -21.69 -4.76 8.82
C VAL A 23 -20.23 -4.80 9.27
N ARG A 24 -20.03 -5.29 10.50
CA ARG A 24 -18.73 -5.40 11.18
C ARG A 24 -17.75 -6.25 10.39
N TYR A 25 -18.26 -7.33 9.80
CA TYR A 25 -17.49 -8.24 8.97
C TYR A 25 -18.40 -8.77 7.86
N PRO A 26 -18.10 -8.55 6.57
CA PRO A 26 -18.78 -9.29 5.53
C PRO A 26 -18.55 -10.79 5.78
N ARG A 27 -19.62 -11.60 5.76
CA ARG A 27 -19.57 -13.06 6.02
C ARG A 27 -18.63 -13.84 5.09
N ALA A 28 -18.08 -13.18 4.08
CA ALA A 28 -17.02 -13.69 3.24
C ALA A 28 -15.89 -12.64 3.19
N HIS A 29 -14.69 -13.00 3.66
CA HIS A 29 -13.45 -12.21 3.63
C HIS A 29 -12.91 -12.04 2.19
N GLN A 30 -13.77 -11.59 1.27
CA GLN A 30 -13.42 -11.42 -0.12
C GLN A 30 -12.76 -10.06 -0.31
N VAL A 31 -11.48 -10.09 -0.66
CA VAL A 31 -10.73 -8.91 -1.10
C VAL A 31 -11.13 -8.58 -2.55
N TRP A 32 -11.42 -7.33 -2.85
CA TRP A 32 -11.76 -6.86 -4.19
C TRP A 32 -10.90 -5.66 -4.55
N VAL A 33 -10.46 -5.57 -5.80
CA VAL A 33 -9.73 -4.40 -6.29
C VAL A 33 -10.72 -3.38 -6.82
N VAL A 34 -10.74 -2.19 -6.21
CA VAL A 34 -11.59 -1.08 -6.64
C VAL A 34 -10.77 -0.13 -7.52
N HIS A 35 -11.21 0.02 -8.77
CA HIS A 35 -10.73 1.05 -9.70
C HIS A 35 -11.81 2.11 -9.86
N LYS A 36 -11.46 3.27 -10.43
CA LYS A 36 -12.39 4.39 -10.66
C LYS A 36 -13.72 4.02 -11.33
N ASN A 37 -13.78 2.97 -12.15
CA ASN A 37 -15.00 2.60 -12.88
C ASN A 37 -15.28 1.09 -12.89
N THR A 38 -14.55 0.30 -12.10
CA THR A 38 -14.71 -1.15 -12.12
C THR A 38 -14.19 -1.80 -10.85
N ILE A 39 -14.73 -2.99 -10.55
CA ILE A 39 -14.27 -3.85 -9.46
C ILE A 39 -13.76 -5.15 -10.08
N ALA A 40 -12.59 -5.59 -9.61
CA ALA A 40 -11.91 -6.77 -10.14
C ALA A 40 -11.36 -7.67 -9.04
N VAL A 41 -11.02 -8.90 -9.42
CA VAL A 41 -10.36 -9.85 -8.53
C VAL A 41 -8.89 -9.45 -8.38
N PRO A 42 -8.34 -9.40 -7.15
CA PRO A 42 -6.92 -9.33 -6.89
C PRO A 42 -6.12 -10.35 -7.70
N ALA A 43 -5.00 -9.88 -8.23
CA ALA A 43 -4.06 -10.69 -8.95
C ALA A 43 -3.13 -11.48 -8.01
N GLY A 44 -2.53 -12.55 -8.52
CA GLY A 44 -1.53 -13.36 -7.82
C GLY A 44 -2.06 -14.65 -7.17
N THR A 45 -1.11 -15.50 -6.77
CA THR A 45 -1.35 -16.73 -6.00
C THR A 45 -1.02 -16.49 -4.52
N ARG A 46 -1.15 -17.51 -3.65
CA ARG A 46 -0.90 -17.40 -2.19
C ARG A 46 0.50 -16.87 -1.81
N SER A 47 1.50 -17.01 -2.68
CA SER A 47 2.86 -16.46 -2.49
C SER A 47 3.08 -15.09 -3.14
N GLY A 48 2.03 -14.47 -3.68
CA GLY A 48 2.14 -13.17 -4.32
C GLY A 48 2.86 -13.19 -5.67
N LYS A 49 3.05 -14.36 -6.29
CA LYS A 49 3.50 -14.49 -7.68
C LYS A 49 2.34 -14.86 -8.60
N CYS A 50 2.41 -14.44 -9.86
CA CYS A 50 1.52 -14.96 -10.90
C CYS A 50 1.99 -16.35 -11.32
N ARG A 51 1.08 -17.17 -11.87
CA ARG A 51 1.42 -18.54 -12.31
C ARG A 51 2.30 -18.58 -13.56
N THR A 52 2.26 -17.53 -14.37
CA THR A 52 3.01 -17.44 -15.63
C THR A 52 3.58 -16.04 -15.80
N PRO A 53 4.71 -15.89 -16.53
CA PRO A 53 5.24 -14.57 -16.89
C PRO A 53 4.23 -13.71 -17.66
N GLU A 54 3.45 -14.34 -18.56
CA GLU A 54 2.41 -13.66 -19.32
C GLU A 54 1.30 -13.09 -18.41
N ALA A 55 0.93 -13.80 -17.35
CA ALA A 55 -0.01 -13.29 -16.36
C ALA A 55 0.56 -12.07 -15.62
N THR A 56 1.84 -12.11 -15.21
CA THR A 56 2.53 -10.95 -14.62
C THR A 56 2.51 -9.75 -15.57
N LYS A 57 2.89 -9.94 -16.83
CA LYS A 57 2.88 -8.90 -17.86
C LYS A 57 1.51 -8.27 -18.05
N ASN A 58 0.45 -9.08 -18.13
CA ASN A 58 -0.92 -8.59 -18.27
C ASN A 58 -1.38 -7.77 -17.06
N ILE A 59 -1.01 -8.18 -15.85
CA ILE A 59 -1.31 -7.45 -14.62
C ILE A 59 -0.55 -6.13 -14.57
N GLN A 60 0.74 -6.13 -14.92
CA GLN A 60 1.56 -4.92 -14.95
C GLN A 60 1.07 -3.93 -16.00
N ALA A 61 0.71 -4.40 -17.20
CA ALA A 61 0.12 -3.55 -18.24
C ALA A 61 -1.17 -2.88 -17.74
N ARG A 62 -2.02 -3.63 -17.03
CA ARG A 62 -3.22 -3.07 -16.40
C ARG A 62 -2.87 -2.01 -15.35
N TYR A 63 -1.96 -2.30 -14.44
CA TYR A 63 -1.55 -1.36 -13.39
C TYR A 63 -0.84 -0.13 -13.97
N TRP A 64 -0.13 -0.28 -15.08
CA TRP A 64 0.47 0.84 -15.79
C TRP A 64 -0.59 1.81 -16.30
N GLU A 65 -1.72 1.30 -16.79
CA GLU A 65 -2.86 2.12 -17.22
C GLU A 65 -3.65 2.71 -16.06
N THR A 66 -3.93 1.93 -15.01
CA THR A 66 -4.89 2.35 -13.96
C THR A 66 -4.26 2.86 -12.67
N GLY A 67 -2.98 2.60 -12.44
CA GLY A 67 -2.35 2.64 -11.12
C GLY A 67 -2.34 1.26 -10.46
N ILE A 68 -1.37 1.05 -9.57
CA ILE A 68 -1.32 -0.15 -8.73
C ILE A 68 -2.43 -0.07 -7.67
N PRO A 69 -3.16 -1.16 -7.41
CA PRO A 69 -4.12 -1.19 -6.33
C PRO A 69 -3.42 -1.41 -4.99
N LEU A 70 -3.69 -0.52 -4.05
CA LEU A 70 -3.07 -0.48 -2.73
C LEU A 70 -4.15 -0.68 -1.67
N GLY A 71 -3.99 -1.66 -0.79
CA GLY A 71 -4.79 -1.74 0.44
C GLY A 71 -4.33 -0.68 1.42
N LEU A 72 -5.24 -0.12 2.22
CA LEU A 72 -4.90 0.92 3.17
C LEU A 72 -5.62 0.66 4.49
N GLU A 73 -4.84 0.58 5.56
CA GLU A 73 -5.30 0.60 6.95
C GLU A 73 -5.01 2.00 7.50
N LEU A 74 -6.03 2.70 7.96
CA LEU A 74 -5.93 4.04 8.53
C LEU A 74 -6.34 4.01 9.99
N GLU A 75 -5.36 4.13 10.89
CA GLU A 75 -5.58 4.18 12.32
C GLU A 75 -5.87 5.61 12.76
N LEU A 76 -7.00 5.85 13.41
CA LEU A 76 -7.35 7.15 13.99
C LEU A 76 -7.72 6.98 15.46
N GLU A 77 -7.25 7.90 16.28
CA GLU A 77 -7.65 8.02 17.69
C GLU A 77 -8.81 9.01 17.85
N MET A 78 -9.55 8.85 18.94
CA MET A 78 -10.70 9.67 19.34
C MET A 78 -10.41 10.37 20.68
N GLU A 79 -10.93 11.59 20.87
CA GLU A 79 -10.75 12.34 22.12
C GLU A 79 -11.27 11.55 23.35
N SER A 80 -10.49 11.60 24.43
CA SER A 80 -10.79 10.93 25.71
C SER A 80 -12.03 11.55 26.36
N GLY A 81 -13.19 10.96 26.09
CA GLY A 81 -14.50 11.46 26.50
C GLY A 81 -15.64 10.75 25.80
N HIS A 82 -15.38 10.14 24.64
CA HIS A 82 -16.27 9.15 24.04
C HIS A 82 -16.13 7.82 24.79
N TYR A 83 -17.23 7.40 25.41
CA TYR A 83 -17.30 6.24 26.31
C TYR A 83 -17.18 4.92 25.54
N GLY A 84 -16.05 4.26 25.72
CA GLY A 84 -15.86 2.81 25.60
C GLY A 84 -14.50 2.51 24.96
N GLU A 85 -13.75 1.63 25.60
CA GLU A 85 -12.38 1.34 25.23
C GLU A 85 -12.39 0.36 24.06
N CYS A 86 -11.96 0.78 22.87
CA CYS A 86 -11.87 -0.12 21.72
C CYS A 86 -10.64 -1.06 21.79
N TYR A 87 -10.51 -1.77 22.93
CA TYR A 87 -9.60 -2.90 23.07
C TYR A 87 -10.21 -4.11 22.36
N GLY A 88 -9.95 -4.23 21.06
CA GLY A 88 -9.90 -5.55 20.45
C GLY A 88 -8.68 -6.26 21.02
N GLY A 89 -8.85 -7.36 21.76
CA GLY A 89 -7.73 -8.25 22.06
C GLY A 89 -6.98 -8.56 20.76
N ASP A 90 -5.65 -8.56 20.77
CA ASP A 90 -4.82 -8.79 19.59
C ASP A 90 -5.00 -10.26 19.13
N CYS A 91 -6.11 -10.56 18.44
CA CYS A 91 -6.45 -11.89 17.93
C CYS A 91 -5.49 -12.36 16.82
N CYS A 92 -4.51 -11.52 16.47
CA CYS A 92 -3.68 -11.63 15.28
C CYS A 92 -2.46 -12.54 15.46
N ASP A 93 -2.12 -12.98 16.67
CA ASP A 93 -0.93 -13.81 16.89
C ASP A 93 -1.03 -15.19 16.19
N ASP A 94 -2.25 -15.68 15.91
CA ASP A 94 -2.47 -17.00 15.28
C ASP A 94 -2.99 -16.96 13.82
N CYS A 95 -3.31 -15.78 13.25
CA CYS A 95 -3.92 -15.67 11.90
C CYS A 95 -2.97 -15.03 10.86
N TYR A 96 -1.80 -15.65 10.65
CA TYR A 96 -0.74 -15.18 9.72
C TYR A 96 -1.06 -15.36 8.21
N ASP A 97 -2.21 -15.94 7.86
CA ASP A 97 -2.55 -16.35 6.48
C ASP A 97 -3.49 -15.39 5.73
N GLY A 98 -3.74 -14.19 6.26
CA GLY A 98 -4.59 -13.19 5.61
C GLY A 98 -6.09 -13.48 5.65
N ASP A 99 -6.50 -14.53 6.39
CA ASP A 99 -7.85 -14.71 6.89
C ASP A 99 -7.85 -14.25 8.36
N CYS A 100 -8.05 -12.95 8.60
CA CYS A 100 -8.26 -12.45 9.97
C CYS A 100 -9.57 -13.03 10.50
N CYS A 101 -9.41 -14.05 11.32
CA CYS A 101 -10.41 -14.66 12.17
C CYS A 101 -11.05 -13.55 13.00
N GLY A 102 -12.29 -13.16 12.68
CA GLY A 102 -12.95 -11.99 13.27
C GLY A 102 -12.82 -11.95 14.79
N CYS A 103 -12.26 -10.85 15.30
CA CYS A 103 -12.27 -10.53 16.72
C CYS A 103 -13.74 -10.42 17.15
N ARG A 104 -14.18 -11.45 17.89
CA ARG A 104 -15.56 -11.68 18.32
C ARG A 104 -15.73 -11.34 19.79
N ASP A 105 -14.94 -10.39 20.30
CA ASP A 105 -15.20 -9.82 21.61
C ASP A 105 -16.23 -8.71 21.44
N ASP A 106 -17.49 -9.10 21.65
CA ASP A 106 -18.69 -8.25 21.69
C ASP A 106 -18.69 -7.27 22.89
N SER A 107 -17.54 -6.99 23.53
CA SER A 107 -17.51 -6.38 24.86
C SER A 107 -17.29 -4.87 24.91
N ASP A 108 -16.95 -4.19 23.82
CA ASP A 108 -16.99 -2.71 23.79
C ASP A 108 -17.13 -2.16 22.36
N ASP A 109 -18.37 -2.17 21.84
CA ASP A 109 -18.73 -1.67 20.51
C ASP A 109 -18.85 -0.14 20.41
N SER A 110 -18.39 0.59 21.42
CA SER A 110 -18.58 2.02 21.56
C SER A 110 -18.05 2.86 20.38
N CYS A 111 -16.85 2.57 19.86
CA CYS A 111 -16.27 3.38 18.78
C CYS A 111 -17.06 3.24 17.47
N TYR A 112 -17.72 2.11 17.23
CA TYR A 112 -18.61 1.93 16.06
C TYR A 112 -19.89 2.76 16.16
N ASN A 113 -20.30 3.11 17.37
CA ASN A 113 -21.48 3.94 17.61
C ASN A 113 -21.18 5.44 17.48
N SER A 114 -19.93 5.82 17.20
CA SER A 114 -19.62 7.22 16.89
C SER A 114 -20.26 7.62 15.56
N GLU A 115 -20.78 8.84 15.53
CA GLU A 115 -21.38 9.42 14.32
C GLU A 115 -20.32 9.56 13.23
N GLU A 116 -19.09 9.89 13.60
CA GLU A 116 -17.96 10.03 12.68
C GLU A 116 -17.61 8.72 11.97
N VAL A 117 -17.45 7.61 12.70
CA VAL A 117 -17.16 6.29 12.10
C VAL A 117 -18.31 5.85 11.21
N THR A 118 -19.55 6.01 11.68
CA THR A 118 -20.76 5.65 10.92
C THR A 118 -20.84 6.42 9.61
N ASN A 119 -20.61 7.74 9.65
CA ASN A 119 -20.66 8.60 8.48
C ASN A 119 -19.54 8.28 7.48
N ILE A 120 -18.30 8.07 7.93
CA ILE A 120 -17.19 7.69 7.04
C ILE A 120 -17.48 6.36 6.34
N LEU A 121 -17.97 5.36 7.07
CA LEU A 121 -18.33 4.06 6.50
C LEU A 121 -19.47 4.19 5.48
N TYR A 122 -20.53 4.89 5.85
CA TYR A 122 -21.71 5.08 5.02
C TYR A 122 -21.39 5.84 3.73
N GLU A 123 -20.79 7.02 3.84
CA GLU A 123 -20.51 7.86 2.67
C GLU A 123 -19.47 7.20 1.75
N SER A 124 -18.49 6.47 2.30
CA SER A 124 -17.56 5.67 1.48
C SER A 124 -18.28 4.58 0.68
N ARG A 125 -19.19 3.83 1.32
CA ARG A 125 -19.96 2.76 0.64
C ARG A 125 -20.87 3.33 -0.43
N LYS A 126 -21.58 4.41 -0.09
CA LYS A 126 -22.48 5.13 -0.97
C LYS A 126 -21.75 5.72 -2.17
N TYR A 127 -20.56 6.26 -1.98
CA TYR A 127 -19.73 6.75 -3.07
C TYR A 127 -19.44 5.65 -4.10
N VAL A 128 -18.93 4.50 -3.66
CA VAL A 128 -18.61 3.37 -4.56
C VAL A 128 -19.87 2.81 -5.22
N TYR A 129 -20.97 2.66 -4.49
CA TYR A 129 -22.26 2.28 -5.07
C TYR A 129 -22.69 3.22 -6.19
N ASN A 130 -22.75 4.53 -5.91
CA ASN A 130 -23.15 5.54 -6.88
C ASN A 130 -22.22 5.56 -8.10
N GLN A 131 -20.91 5.50 -7.89
CA GLN A 131 -19.91 5.49 -8.94
C GLN A 131 -20.10 4.29 -9.88
N MET A 132 -20.21 3.07 -9.33
CA MET A 132 -20.35 1.85 -10.13
C MET A 132 -21.70 1.80 -10.87
N ARG A 133 -22.78 2.19 -10.20
CA ARG A 133 -24.13 2.28 -10.79
C ARG A 133 -24.18 3.31 -11.91
N ASN A 134 -23.68 4.52 -11.68
CA ASN A 134 -23.68 5.60 -12.67
C ASN A 134 -22.80 5.25 -13.87
N PHE A 135 -21.64 4.61 -13.65
CA PHE A 135 -20.83 4.10 -14.75
C PHE A 135 -21.58 3.04 -15.56
N ALA A 136 -22.25 2.09 -14.92
CA ALA A 136 -23.05 1.08 -15.60
C ALA A 136 -24.19 1.69 -16.44
N LEU A 137 -24.92 2.67 -15.89
CA LEU A 137 -25.94 3.44 -16.61
C LEU A 137 -25.36 4.15 -17.83
N SER A 138 -24.19 4.81 -17.69
CA SER A 138 -23.52 5.49 -18.80
C SER A 138 -23.11 4.55 -19.95
N LYS A 139 -23.05 3.24 -19.68
CA LYS A 139 -22.74 2.18 -20.64
C LYS A 139 -23.98 1.38 -21.07
N ASN A 140 -25.19 1.87 -20.77
CA ASN A 140 -26.47 1.21 -21.05
C ASN A 140 -26.55 -0.23 -20.50
N ARG A 141 -25.99 -0.47 -19.31
CA ARG A 141 -26.05 -1.77 -18.64
C ARG A 141 -27.24 -1.86 -17.69
N VAL A 142 -27.78 -3.07 -17.56
CA VAL A 142 -28.88 -3.39 -16.64
C VAL A 142 -28.41 -3.89 -15.27
N THR A 143 -27.10 -4.10 -15.12
CA THR A 143 -26.46 -4.51 -13.86
C THR A 143 -25.18 -3.70 -13.61
N TYR A 144 -24.78 -3.64 -12.35
CA TYR A 144 -23.51 -3.05 -11.91
C TYR A 144 -22.79 -3.98 -10.92
N ARG A 145 -21.53 -3.69 -10.61
CA ARG A 145 -20.76 -4.44 -9.61
C ARG A 145 -20.55 -3.61 -8.36
N TYR A 146 -20.68 -4.22 -7.19
CA TYR A 146 -20.42 -3.57 -5.91
C TYR A 146 -19.77 -4.53 -4.90
N ALA A 147 -18.72 -4.04 -4.24
CA ALA A 147 -18.10 -4.67 -3.10
C ALA A 147 -17.96 -3.62 -2.01
N ASN A 148 -18.11 -4.02 -0.74
CA ASN A 148 -17.91 -3.10 0.38
C ASN A 148 -16.47 -2.57 0.37
N PRO A 149 -16.25 -1.26 0.15
CA PRO A 149 -14.91 -0.70 0.00
C PRO A 149 -14.17 -0.55 1.32
N ILE A 150 -14.88 -0.56 2.44
CA ILE A 150 -14.33 -0.18 3.75
C ILE A 150 -14.98 -0.98 4.88
N ILE A 151 -14.15 -1.42 5.82
CA ILE A 151 -14.58 -1.90 7.13
C ILE A 151 -13.87 -1.08 8.21
N ALA A 152 -14.47 -1.01 9.39
CA ALA A 152 -13.82 -0.49 10.58
C ALA A 152 -13.52 -1.66 11.52
N LYS A 153 -12.39 -1.63 12.21
CA LYS A 153 -12.07 -2.55 13.30
C LYS A 153 -11.48 -1.79 14.49
N GLY A 154 -11.56 -2.37 15.68
CA GLY A 154 -10.71 -1.97 16.80
C GLY A 154 -9.26 -2.42 16.55
N ASP A 155 -8.30 -1.67 17.07
CA ASP A 155 -6.87 -2.01 17.01
C ASP A 155 -6.28 -1.92 18.41
N GLY A 156 -5.73 -3.04 18.89
CA GLY A 156 -5.09 -3.14 20.21
C GLY A 156 -3.82 -2.29 20.36
N SER A 157 -3.28 -1.75 19.26
CA SER A 157 -2.17 -0.78 19.28
C SER A 157 -2.62 0.64 19.68
N LEU A 158 -3.92 0.95 19.57
CA LEU A 158 -4.50 2.25 19.84
C LEU A 158 -5.10 2.30 21.26
N SER A 159 -4.98 3.45 21.92
CA SER A 159 -5.53 3.62 23.27
C SER A 159 -7.04 3.88 23.29
N ASN A 160 -7.56 4.59 22.28
CA ASN A 160 -8.98 4.82 22.04
C ASN A 160 -9.15 5.19 20.56
N GLY A 161 -9.24 4.20 19.69
CA GLY A 161 -9.17 4.43 18.26
C GLY A 161 -9.88 3.38 17.42
N VAL A 162 -9.93 3.69 16.12
CA VAL A 162 -10.54 2.89 15.07
C VAL A 162 -9.56 2.75 13.94
N GLU A 163 -9.47 1.56 13.36
CA GLU A 163 -8.73 1.30 12.15
C GLU A 163 -9.71 1.11 10.98
N PHE A 164 -9.62 1.99 9.99
CA PHE A 164 -10.37 1.89 8.75
C PHE A 164 -9.58 1.09 7.72
N ASN A 165 -10.12 -0.06 7.32
CA ASN A 165 -9.54 -0.95 6.33
C ASN A 165 -10.23 -0.79 4.99
N TYR A 166 -9.53 -0.17 4.07
CA TYR A 166 -9.95 -0.01 2.68
C TYR A 166 -9.52 -1.23 1.86
N GLN A 167 -10.45 -1.71 1.03
CA GLN A 167 -10.15 -2.65 -0.04
C GLN A 167 -9.02 -2.10 -0.93
N PRO A 168 -8.22 -2.96 -1.59
CA PRO A 168 -7.19 -2.48 -2.50
C PRO A 168 -7.74 -1.55 -3.58
N MET A 169 -7.24 -0.32 -3.63
CA MET A 169 -7.71 0.71 -4.56
C MET A 169 -6.57 1.40 -5.29
N THR A 170 -6.81 1.82 -6.52
CA THR A 170 -5.91 2.78 -7.19
C THR A 170 -6.01 4.14 -6.53
N VAL A 171 -4.95 4.96 -6.56
CA VAL A 171 -4.93 6.33 -5.99
C VAL A 171 -6.16 7.14 -6.41
N GLU A 172 -6.51 7.14 -7.69
CA GLU A 172 -7.67 7.86 -8.23
C GLU A 172 -9.03 7.35 -7.72
N ALA A 173 -9.11 6.08 -7.31
CA ALA A 173 -10.31 5.52 -6.70
C ALA A 173 -10.38 5.86 -5.20
N PHE A 174 -9.23 6.05 -4.54
CA PHE A 174 -9.15 6.37 -3.12
C PHE A 174 -9.37 7.86 -2.81
N LYS A 175 -9.07 8.79 -3.73
CA LYS A 175 -9.23 10.24 -3.51
C LYS A 175 -10.55 10.67 -2.83
N PRO A 176 -11.72 10.22 -3.30
CA PRO A 176 -13.00 10.60 -2.69
C PRO A 176 -13.16 10.07 -1.25
N HIS A 177 -12.56 8.92 -0.95
CA HIS A 177 -12.56 8.37 0.41
C HIS A 177 -11.70 9.21 1.35
N ALA A 178 -10.57 9.72 0.87
CA ALA A 178 -9.75 10.64 1.65
C ALA A 178 -10.49 11.95 1.96
N GLU A 179 -11.26 12.47 1.00
CA GLU A 179 -12.14 13.64 1.20
C GLU A 179 -13.26 13.36 2.21
N ILE A 180 -13.90 12.18 2.14
CA ILE A 180 -14.90 11.73 3.12
C ILE A 180 -14.28 11.64 4.51
N VAL A 181 -13.08 11.08 4.66
CA VAL A 181 -12.39 11.08 5.97
C VAL A 181 -12.19 12.51 6.46
N GLU A 182 -11.70 13.42 5.63
CA GLU A 182 -11.47 14.81 6.04
C GLU A 182 -12.77 15.54 6.45
N GLU A 183 -13.86 15.31 5.72
CA GLU A 183 -15.17 15.90 5.97
C GLU A 183 -15.81 15.38 7.26
N TYR A 184 -15.77 14.06 7.48
CA TYR A 184 -16.51 13.37 8.53
C TYR A 184 -15.66 12.94 9.73
N ARG A 185 -14.37 13.28 9.77
CA ARG A 185 -13.48 12.92 10.90
C ARG A 185 -13.95 13.41 12.26
N GLY A 186 -14.72 14.50 12.32
CA GLY A 186 -15.13 15.15 13.58
C GLY A 186 -13.95 15.32 14.55
N SER A 187 -14.05 14.67 15.72
CA SER A 187 -13.03 14.69 16.77
C SER A 187 -11.83 13.75 16.54
N MET A 188 -11.87 12.88 15.52
CA MET A 188 -10.79 11.94 15.23
C MET A 188 -9.50 12.62 14.77
N TYR A 189 -8.38 12.05 15.19
CA TYR A 189 -7.04 12.52 14.85
C TYR A 189 -6.06 11.37 14.62
N GLY A 190 -4.98 11.61 13.87
CA GLY A 190 -3.97 10.60 13.53
C GLY A 190 -2.51 11.00 13.78
N TYR A 191 -2.26 12.10 14.48
CA TYR A 191 -0.88 12.57 14.74
C TYR A 191 -0.30 12.11 16.08
N THR A 192 -0.90 11.11 16.73
CA THR A 192 -0.36 10.54 17.96
C THR A 192 0.66 9.45 17.65
N GLY A 193 1.61 9.25 18.58
CA GLY A 193 2.79 8.41 18.35
C GLY A 193 2.51 6.93 18.09
N ASN A 194 1.29 6.47 18.37
CA ASN A 194 0.87 5.07 18.15
C ASN A 194 0.11 4.88 16.83
N SER A 195 -0.63 5.87 16.34
CA SER A 195 -1.39 5.77 15.09
C SER A 195 -0.53 5.88 13.82
N GLY A 196 -0.76 4.99 12.86
CA GLY A 196 -0.09 4.94 11.56
C GLY A 196 -1.02 4.75 10.38
N ILE A 197 -0.41 4.72 9.19
CA ILE A 197 -1.07 4.20 7.98
C ILE A 197 -0.28 2.99 7.50
N HIS A 198 -0.96 1.88 7.30
CA HIS A 198 -0.39 0.71 6.66
C HIS A 198 -0.86 0.64 5.21
N ILE A 199 0.10 0.61 4.28
CA ILE A 199 -0.19 0.49 2.84
C ILE A 199 0.24 -0.90 2.36
N HIS A 200 -0.73 -1.67 1.86
CA HIS A 200 -0.52 -3.02 1.37
C HIS A 200 -0.30 -3.00 -0.14
N VAL A 201 0.89 -3.42 -0.56
CA VAL A 201 1.29 -3.48 -1.96
C VAL A 201 1.23 -4.93 -2.44
N PRO A 202 0.50 -5.27 -3.51
CA PRO A 202 0.46 -6.63 -4.03
C PRO A 202 1.85 -7.04 -4.53
N LYS A 203 2.41 -8.12 -3.99
CA LYS A 203 3.68 -8.69 -4.47
C LYS A 203 3.60 -9.00 -5.96
N SER A 204 2.43 -9.41 -6.45
CA SER A 204 2.24 -9.81 -7.85
C SER A 204 2.36 -8.66 -8.86
N ALA A 205 2.47 -7.41 -8.38
CA ALA A 205 2.77 -6.26 -9.24
C ALA A 205 4.23 -6.25 -9.72
N PHE A 206 5.09 -7.07 -9.12
CA PHE A 206 6.53 -7.12 -9.40
C PHE A 206 6.94 -8.49 -9.96
N THR A 207 7.83 -8.46 -10.95
CA THR A 207 8.82 -9.52 -11.16
C THR A 207 9.82 -9.58 -10.00
N ASP A 208 10.62 -10.64 -9.88
CA ASP A 208 11.60 -10.72 -8.79
C ASP A 208 12.71 -9.65 -8.94
N ALA A 209 13.15 -9.35 -10.16
CA ALA A 209 14.12 -8.29 -10.45
C ALA A 209 13.58 -6.89 -10.12
N GLU A 210 12.31 -6.59 -10.45
CA GLU A 210 11.68 -5.32 -10.07
C GLU A 210 11.52 -5.20 -8.57
N LEU A 211 11.11 -6.27 -7.87
CA LEU A 211 11.00 -6.23 -6.42
C LEU A 211 12.36 -5.95 -5.78
N TYR A 212 13.44 -6.52 -6.32
CA TYR A 212 14.80 -6.24 -5.87
C TYR A 212 15.19 -4.77 -6.02
N LEU A 213 14.93 -4.16 -7.18
CA LEU A 213 15.16 -2.72 -7.40
C LEU A 213 14.29 -1.86 -6.48
N TRP A 214 13.05 -2.27 -6.24
CA TRP A 214 12.13 -1.57 -5.35
C TRP A 214 12.61 -1.60 -3.90
N MET A 215 13.15 -2.73 -3.43
CA MET A 215 13.76 -2.82 -2.09
C MET A 215 15.00 -1.94 -1.96
N ILE A 216 15.83 -1.85 -3.02
CA ILE A 216 16.97 -0.92 -3.09
C ILE A 216 16.50 0.54 -3.02
N LEU A 217 15.44 0.89 -3.76
CA LEU A 217 14.84 2.23 -3.73
C LEU A 217 14.35 2.58 -2.32
N TRP A 218 13.63 1.68 -1.66
CA TRP A 218 13.15 1.89 -0.28
C TRP A 218 14.27 2.03 0.74
N ASP A 219 15.33 1.24 0.61
CA ASP A 219 16.50 1.38 1.46
C ASP A 219 17.26 2.70 1.22
N THR A 220 17.33 3.12 -0.04
CA THR A 220 17.90 4.43 -0.41
C THR A 220 17.11 5.54 0.26
N PHE A 221 15.77 5.49 0.23
CA PHE A 221 14.93 6.50 0.89
C PHE A 221 15.13 6.56 2.41
N GLN A 222 15.40 5.42 3.06
CA GLN A 222 15.67 5.37 4.50
C GLN A 222 17.03 5.96 4.87
N GLN A 223 17.98 6.00 3.93
CA GLN A 223 19.37 6.39 4.21
C GLN A 223 19.80 7.70 3.60
N TYR A 224 19.07 8.18 2.59
CA TYR A 224 19.32 9.47 1.98
C TYR A 224 18.87 10.58 2.92
N LYS A 225 19.82 11.23 3.62
CA LYS A 225 19.51 12.16 4.72
C LYS A 225 19.82 13.61 4.43
N ASP A 226 18.93 14.49 4.88
CA ASP A 226 19.09 15.95 4.81
C ASP A 226 20.14 16.46 5.83
N ASN A 227 20.43 17.77 5.80
CA ASN A 227 21.36 18.41 6.73
C ASN A 227 20.92 18.36 8.21
N LYS A 228 19.65 18.04 8.47
CA LYS A 228 19.09 17.82 9.81
C LYS A 228 19.10 16.33 10.18
N ASN A 229 19.83 15.51 9.42
CA ASN A 229 19.95 14.07 9.58
C ASN A 229 18.60 13.33 9.45
N ARG A 230 17.62 13.93 8.76
CA ARG A 230 16.33 13.30 8.49
C ARG A 230 16.36 12.59 7.15
N SER A 231 15.93 11.34 7.11
CA SER A 231 15.91 10.61 5.83
C SER A 231 14.80 11.14 4.90
N PHE A 232 14.94 10.91 3.60
CA PHE A 232 13.89 11.20 2.63
C PHE A 232 12.58 10.50 3.02
N LEU A 233 12.66 9.25 3.49
CA LEU A 233 11.50 8.54 3.98
C LEU A 233 10.85 9.25 5.17
N GLU A 234 11.60 9.78 6.14
CA GLU A 234 11.02 10.55 7.26
C GLU A 234 10.30 11.81 6.80
N ILE A 235 10.86 12.51 5.79
CA ILE A 235 10.27 13.72 5.24
C ILE A 235 8.93 13.40 4.58
N ILE A 236 8.90 12.36 3.73
CA ILE A 236 7.71 11.90 3.03
C ILE A 236 6.70 11.35 4.04
N ALA A 237 7.11 10.41 4.88
CA ALA A 237 6.24 9.73 5.83
C ALA A 237 5.68 10.65 6.93
N GLN A 238 6.35 11.79 7.17
CA GLN A 238 6.07 12.68 8.29
C GLN A 238 6.15 11.97 9.65
N ARG A 239 6.97 10.91 9.72
CA ARG A 239 7.19 10.02 10.86
C ARG A 239 8.65 9.56 10.84
N GLY A 240 9.28 9.57 12.02
CA GLY A 240 10.61 8.99 12.23
C GLY A 240 10.52 7.49 12.59
N PRO A 241 11.64 6.76 12.57
CA PRO A 241 11.65 5.39 13.06
C PRO A 241 11.25 5.35 14.55
N ASN A 242 10.39 4.39 14.90
CA ASN A 242 9.95 4.14 16.28
C ASN A 242 9.69 2.65 16.50
N ASN A 243 9.27 2.27 17.71
CA ASN A 243 9.06 0.87 18.10
C ASN A 243 8.01 0.13 17.25
N TRP A 244 7.15 0.86 16.54
CA TRP A 244 6.08 0.32 15.70
C TRP A 244 6.41 0.42 14.20
N CYS A 245 7.50 1.12 13.85
CA CYS A 245 7.95 1.38 12.49
C CYS A 245 9.48 1.59 12.48
N GLU A 246 10.24 0.53 12.64
CA GLU A 246 11.69 0.54 12.56
C GLU A 246 12.15 0.65 11.11
N TYR A 247 13.15 1.49 10.86
CA TYR A 247 13.76 1.63 9.53
C TYR A 247 14.82 0.56 9.37
N THR A 248 14.36 -0.69 9.25
CA THR A 248 15.19 -1.88 9.11
C THR A 248 15.10 -2.44 7.71
N ARG A 249 16.25 -2.94 7.25
CA ARG A 249 16.39 -3.59 5.95
C ARG A 249 15.77 -4.98 5.99
N PRO A 250 14.90 -5.36 5.03
CA PRO A 250 14.48 -6.74 4.87
C PRO A 250 15.69 -7.68 4.72
N TYR A 251 15.70 -8.79 5.45
CA TYR A 251 16.68 -9.87 5.32
C TYR A 251 16.00 -11.22 5.55
N TYR A 252 16.61 -12.32 5.13
CA TYR A 252 16.11 -13.67 5.42
C TYR A 252 17.24 -14.59 5.91
N GLY A 253 17.00 -15.30 7.01
CA GLY A 253 18.00 -16.11 7.70
C GLY A 253 18.89 -15.25 8.59
N GLU A 254 20.19 -15.54 8.64
CA GLU A 254 21.16 -14.72 9.36
C GLU A 254 21.40 -13.41 8.62
N ARG A 255 21.40 -12.30 9.38
CA ARG A 255 21.68 -10.98 8.82
C ARG A 255 23.13 -10.94 8.34
N GLU A 256 23.32 -10.80 7.04
CA GLU A 256 24.65 -10.64 6.46
C GLU A 256 25.08 -9.17 6.46
N ASN A 257 26.40 -8.96 6.41
CA ASN A 257 26.99 -7.64 6.21
C ASN A 257 26.74 -7.08 4.79
N ALA A 258 26.40 -7.94 3.82
CA ALA A 258 26.13 -7.55 2.43
C ALA A 258 24.62 -7.28 2.22
N ILE A 259 24.28 -6.02 1.94
CA ILE A 259 22.88 -5.58 1.77
C ILE A 259 22.21 -6.26 0.58
N SER A 260 22.93 -6.34 -0.54
CA SER A 260 22.45 -6.99 -1.76
C SER A 260 22.07 -8.46 -1.55
N SER A 261 22.82 -9.17 -0.70
CA SER A 261 22.55 -10.57 -0.36
C SER A 261 21.29 -10.74 0.49
N ASN A 262 21.09 -9.87 1.49
CA ASN A 262 19.90 -9.90 2.34
C ASN A 262 18.60 -9.74 1.51
N PHE A 263 18.58 -8.78 0.58
CA PHE A 263 17.43 -8.57 -0.31
C PHE A 263 17.22 -9.74 -1.26
N PHE A 264 18.30 -10.23 -1.89
CA PHE A 264 18.23 -11.37 -2.78
C PHE A 264 17.66 -12.60 -2.07
N LYS A 265 18.15 -12.94 -0.88
CA LYS A 265 17.63 -14.04 -0.07
C LYS A 265 16.15 -13.87 0.29
N ALA A 266 15.74 -12.66 0.66
CA ALA A 266 14.34 -12.39 0.98
C ALA A 266 13.41 -12.63 -0.23
N ILE A 267 13.85 -12.27 -1.43
CA ILE A 267 13.10 -12.53 -2.68
C ILE A 267 13.06 -14.02 -3.00
N LYS A 268 14.21 -14.71 -2.92
CA LYS A 268 14.30 -16.16 -3.19
C LYS A 268 13.52 -17.00 -2.18
N ALA A 269 13.35 -16.52 -0.95
CA ALA A 269 12.52 -17.13 0.08
C ALA A 269 11.03 -16.82 -0.07
N ASP A 270 10.49 -16.92 -1.29
CA ASP A 270 9.09 -16.58 -1.63
C ASP A 270 8.70 -15.16 -1.22
N ARG A 271 9.61 -14.21 -1.40
CA ARG A 271 9.39 -12.79 -1.08
C ARG A 271 8.97 -12.61 0.39
N LYS A 272 9.72 -13.25 1.30
CA LYS A 272 9.55 -13.19 2.77
C LYS A 272 10.81 -12.64 3.42
N SER A 273 10.67 -12.00 4.56
CA SER A 273 11.80 -11.54 5.37
C SER A 273 11.72 -12.10 6.79
N HIS A 274 12.75 -11.88 7.61
CA HIS A 274 12.76 -12.11 9.05
C HIS A 274 12.74 -10.80 9.82
N THR A 275 12.60 -9.66 9.13
CA THR A 275 12.35 -8.39 9.80
C THR A 275 11.09 -8.51 10.64
N GLY A 276 11.15 -7.99 11.87
CA GLY A 276 10.04 -8.07 12.81
C GLY A 276 8.78 -7.40 12.27
N ARG A 277 7.62 -7.73 12.87
CA ARG A 277 6.29 -7.15 12.56
C ARG A 277 6.35 -5.62 12.43
N TYR A 278 7.20 -4.97 13.22
CA TYR A 278 7.28 -3.51 13.35
C TYR A 278 8.27 -2.82 12.39
N SER A 279 8.62 -3.41 11.24
CA SER A 279 9.47 -2.74 10.25
C SER A 279 8.68 -1.81 9.33
N ALA A 280 9.29 -0.69 8.90
CA ALA A 280 8.71 0.26 7.94
C ALA A 280 8.32 -0.38 6.59
N LEU A 281 9.06 -1.42 6.18
CA LEU A 281 8.73 -2.29 5.06
C LEU A 281 8.75 -3.75 5.52
N ASN A 282 7.57 -4.36 5.57
CA ASN A 282 7.38 -5.74 5.99
C ASN A 282 6.99 -6.62 4.79
N LEU A 283 7.79 -7.65 4.50
CA LEU A 283 7.47 -8.62 3.44
C LEU A 283 6.60 -9.78 3.92
N ASN A 284 6.41 -9.91 5.24
CA ASN A 284 5.63 -10.98 5.84
C ASN A 284 4.15 -10.63 6.07
N GLY A 285 3.78 -9.35 5.94
CA GLY A 285 2.50 -8.80 6.38
C GLY A 285 1.29 -9.67 6.06
N HIS A 286 1.04 -10.02 4.78
CA HIS A 286 -0.16 -10.79 4.41
C HIS A 286 0.04 -11.68 3.18
N GLY A 287 1.01 -12.60 3.21
CA GLY A 287 1.27 -13.67 2.21
C GLY A 287 1.49 -13.20 0.76
N THR A 288 0.43 -12.65 0.16
CA THR A 288 0.31 -12.04 -1.17
C THR A 288 0.68 -10.56 -1.25
N THR A 289 0.72 -9.83 -0.13
CA THR A 289 1.10 -8.41 -0.11
C THR A 289 2.33 -8.15 0.74
N MET A 290 3.02 -7.07 0.41
CA MET A 290 3.97 -6.40 1.30
C MET A 290 3.23 -5.28 2.01
N GLU A 291 3.71 -4.88 3.17
CA GLU A 291 3.09 -3.88 4.01
C GLU A 291 4.09 -2.77 4.30
N ILE A 292 3.67 -1.53 4.10
CA ILE A 292 4.45 -0.33 4.38
C ILE A 292 3.84 0.37 5.58
N ARG A 293 4.60 0.44 6.69
CA ARG A 293 4.18 1.03 7.97
C ARG A 293 4.80 2.41 8.23
N ALA A 294 5.53 2.94 7.25
CA ALA A 294 6.32 4.16 7.38
C ALA A 294 5.49 5.38 7.76
N PHE A 295 4.26 5.48 7.25
CA PHE A 295 3.51 6.73 7.22
C PHE A 295 2.88 7.07 8.57
N ASN A 296 2.96 8.35 8.94
CA ASN A 296 2.15 8.89 10.02
C ASN A 296 0.67 8.87 9.63
N SER A 297 -0.21 8.64 10.60
CA SER A 297 -1.64 8.78 10.35
C SER A 297 -2.05 10.24 10.09
N ASN A 298 -3.20 10.41 9.47
CA ASN A 298 -3.71 11.69 9.04
C ASN A 298 -5.20 11.69 8.80
N THR A 299 -5.77 12.88 8.82
CA THR A 299 -7.18 13.10 8.45
C THR A 299 -7.34 14.11 7.33
N TYR A 300 -6.27 14.75 6.85
CA TYR A 300 -6.33 15.64 5.69
C TYR A 300 -6.22 14.83 4.40
N ALA A 301 -7.17 15.04 3.48
CA ALA A 301 -7.29 14.27 2.25
C ALA A 301 -6.02 14.36 1.42
N ASN A 302 -5.47 15.57 1.26
CA ASN A 302 -4.25 15.77 0.48
C ASN A 302 -3.04 14.98 1.00
N ARG A 303 -2.93 14.76 2.32
CA ARG A 303 -1.83 13.98 2.93
C ARG A 303 -2.06 12.48 2.75
N LEU A 304 -3.29 12.02 2.92
CA LEU A 304 -3.67 10.62 2.66
C LEU A 304 -3.44 10.24 1.20
N ILE A 305 -3.90 11.08 0.27
CA ILE A 305 -3.70 10.90 -1.18
C ILE A 305 -2.21 10.90 -1.51
N LYS A 306 -1.44 11.84 -0.97
CA LYS A 306 0.01 11.93 -1.20
C LYS A 306 0.78 10.69 -0.72
N ASN A 307 0.36 10.03 0.36
CA ASN A 307 0.99 8.79 0.82
C ASN A 307 0.75 7.64 -0.16
N MET A 308 -0.50 7.45 -0.59
CA MET A 308 -0.86 6.45 -1.60
C MET A 308 -0.17 6.72 -2.96
N ALA A 309 -0.16 7.99 -3.38
CA ALA A 309 0.49 8.43 -4.61
C ALA A 309 2.00 8.20 -4.58
N PHE A 310 2.65 8.41 -3.45
CA PHE A 310 4.06 8.10 -3.29
C PHE A 310 4.34 6.61 -3.52
N VAL A 311 3.56 5.73 -2.92
CA VAL A 311 3.73 4.27 -3.09
C VAL A 311 3.48 3.85 -4.55
N ASP A 312 2.41 4.33 -5.20
CA ASP A 312 2.17 4.08 -6.64
C ASP A 312 3.34 4.59 -7.50
N ALA A 313 3.85 5.79 -7.22
CA ALA A 313 4.99 6.35 -7.93
C ALA A 313 6.26 5.50 -7.77
N THR A 314 6.53 4.91 -6.61
CA THR A 314 7.69 4.01 -6.42
C THR A 314 7.60 2.77 -7.31
N TRP A 315 6.41 2.16 -7.42
CA TRP A 315 6.21 1.01 -8.31
C TRP A 315 6.39 1.41 -9.76
N ARG A 316 5.74 2.50 -10.21
CA ARG A 316 5.84 2.97 -11.60
C ARG A 316 7.27 3.34 -11.98
N TYR A 317 7.99 3.98 -11.07
CA TYR A 317 9.38 4.37 -11.30
C TYR A 317 10.25 3.13 -11.52
N VAL A 318 10.14 2.11 -10.67
CA VAL A 318 10.87 0.84 -10.85
C VAL A 318 10.43 0.09 -12.10
N HIS A 319 9.14 0.08 -12.41
CA HIS A 319 8.62 -0.54 -13.63
C HIS A 319 9.19 0.08 -14.90
N LEU A 320 9.46 1.40 -14.92
CA LEU A 320 10.17 2.06 -16.02
C LEU A 320 11.63 1.57 -16.16
N LEU A 321 12.26 1.18 -15.05
CA LEU A 321 13.63 0.64 -15.09
C LEU A 321 13.67 -0.78 -15.68
N LYS A 322 12.52 -1.46 -15.79
CA LYS A 322 12.41 -2.78 -16.39
C LYS A 322 12.91 -2.78 -17.84
N ASP A 323 12.60 -1.75 -18.62
CA ASP A 323 13.06 -1.64 -20.01
C ASP A 323 14.59 -1.73 -20.09
N TRP A 324 15.31 -1.16 -19.13
CA TRP A 324 16.76 -1.28 -19.06
C TRP A 324 17.24 -2.66 -18.62
N LEU A 325 16.49 -3.36 -17.76
CA LEU A 325 16.80 -4.75 -17.44
C LEU A 325 16.68 -5.64 -18.68
N ASP A 326 15.62 -5.44 -19.47
CA ASP A 326 15.38 -6.18 -20.71
C ASP A 326 16.43 -5.87 -21.78
N GLU A 327 16.98 -4.65 -21.81
CA GLU A 327 18.11 -4.24 -22.64
C GLU A 327 19.49 -4.67 -22.10
N GLY A 328 19.57 -5.34 -20.94
CA GLY A 328 20.82 -5.73 -20.30
C GLY A 328 21.62 -4.57 -19.67
N ARG A 329 20.98 -3.41 -19.48
CA ARG A 329 21.54 -2.17 -18.91
C ARG A 329 21.37 -2.11 -17.38
N TYR A 330 21.76 -3.19 -16.71
CA TYR A 330 21.57 -3.40 -15.28
C TYR A 330 22.23 -2.33 -14.39
N LYS A 331 23.42 -1.84 -14.77
CA LYS A 331 24.12 -0.79 -14.02
C LYS A 331 23.34 0.52 -14.01
N GLN A 332 22.75 0.89 -15.15
CA GLN A 332 21.91 2.07 -15.27
C GLN A 332 20.64 1.92 -14.44
N ALA A 333 19.99 0.75 -14.46
CA ALA A 333 18.82 0.48 -13.61
C ALA A 333 19.14 0.65 -12.13
N LEU A 334 20.26 0.10 -11.65
CA LEU A 334 20.72 0.30 -10.27
C LEU A 334 21.00 1.78 -9.96
N GLN A 335 21.71 2.48 -10.85
CA GLN A 335 22.04 3.90 -10.65
C GLN A 335 20.78 4.74 -10.42
N PHE A 336 19.75 4.56 -11.25
CA PHE A 336 18.50 5.31 -11.11
C PHE A 336 17.63 4.85 -9.93
N ALA A 337 17.65 3.56 -9.58
CA ALA A 337 17.00 3.07 -8.36
C ALA A 337 17.59 3.67 -7.08
N THR A 338 18.82 4.17 -7.15
CA THR A 338 19.50 4.88 -6.05
C THR A 338 19.47 6.40 -6.16
N ASP A 339 18.87 6.95 -7.22
CA ASP A 339 18.82 8.40 -7.47
C ASP A 339 17.51 9.00 -6.95
N VAL A 340 17.55 9.53 -5.72
CA VAL A 340 16.39 10.18 -5.09
C VAL A 340 15.97 11.45 -5.83
N HIS A 341 16.92 12.21 -6.38
CA HIS A 341 16.59 13.42 -7.15
C HIS A 341 15.92 13.08 -8.49
N GLY A 342 16.38 12.02 -9.15
CA GLY A 342 15.74 11.45 -10.33
C GLY A 342 14.30 10.99 -10.04
N PHE A 343 14.09 10.31 -8.91
CA PHE A 343 12.76 9.90 -8.46
C PHE A 343 11.84 11.12 -8.16
N VAL A 344 12.34 12.14 -7.45
CA VAL A 344 11.55 13.34 -7.14
C VAL A 344 11.21 14.11 -8.42
N SER A 345 12.17 14.25 -9.34
CA SER A 345 11.95 14.85 -10.66
C SER A 345 10.89 14.10 -11.46
N TYR A 346 10.88 12.76 -11.37
CA TYR A 346 9.84 11.92 -11.95
C TYR A 346 8.46 12.22 -11.35
N CYS A 347 8.35 12.30 -10.02
CA CYS A 347 7.08 12.57 -9.31
C CYS A 347 6.50 13.96 -9.62
N LYS A 348 7.37 14.95 -9.86
CA LYS A 348 6.97 16.35 -10.13
C LYS A 348 6.65 16.63 -11.59
N ASN A 349 6.93 15.71 -12.50
CA ASN A 349 6.76 15.95 -13.93
C ASN A 349 5.32 15.65 -14.38
N PRO A 350 4.51 16.66 -14.77
CA PRO A 350 3.09 16.48 -15.12
C PRO A 350 2.84 15.58 -16.34
N ASN A 351 3.88 15.29 -17.13
CA ASN A 351 3.79 14.43 -18.31
C ASN A 351 4.10 12.94 -18.00
N ARG A 352 4.38 12.59 -16.74
CA ARG A 352 4.69 11.20 -16.33
C ARG A 352 3.47 10.53 -15.72
N LYS A 353 3.31 9.22 -15.94
CA LYS A 353 2.20 8.43 -15.36
C LYS A 353 2.20 8.37 -13.84
N GLY A 354 3.34 8.61 -13.19
CA GLY A 354 3.45 8.71 -11.73
C GLY A 354 3.17 10.10 -11.17
N PHE A 355 2.80 11.07 -12.01
CA PHE A 355 2.44 12.40 -11.54
C PHE A 355 1.14 12.37 -10.74
N ASN A 356 1.21 12.97 -9.57
CA ASN A 356 0.05 13.23 -8.72
C ASN A 356 0.24 14.61 -8.08
N MET A 357 -0.80 15.45 -8.14
CA MET A 357 -0.71 16.85 -7.72
C MET A 357 -0.37 16.97 -6.22
N GLU A 358 -1.03 16.17 -5.38
CA GLU A 358 -0.86 16.21 -3.93
C GLU A 358 0.57 15.81 -3.53
N LEU A 359 1.14 14.81 -4.19
CA LEU A 359 2.55 14.43 -4.01
C LEU A 359 3.51 15.49 -4.53
N ALA A 360 3.28 16.02 -5.74
CA ALA A 360 4.15 17.04 -6.35
C ALA A 360 4.20 18.31 -5.49
N GLU A 361 3.05 18.83 -5.05
CA GLU A 361 3.00 19.99 -4.16
C GLU A 361 3.66 19.74 -2.81
N PHE A 362 3.51 18.53 -2.24
CA PHE A 362 4.17 18.17 -1.00
C PHE A 362 5.68 18.19 -1.17
N LEU A 363 6.18 17.60 -2.26
CA LEU A 363 7.59 17.61 -2.62
C LEU A 363 8.08 19.04 -2.86
N ASP A 364 7.36 19.89 -3.60
CA ASP A 364 7.76 21.30 -3.80
C ASP A 364 7.92 22.06 -2.48
N LYS A 365 7.06 21.80 -1.50
CA LYS A 365 7.10 22.46 -0.19
C LYS A 365 8.18 21.91 0.73
N ARG A 366 8.56 20.63 0.59
CA ARG A 366 9.39 19.89 1.56
C ARG A 366 10.71 19.38 1.01
N TRP A 367 10.89 19.43 -0.30
CA TRP A 367 12.06 18.96 -1.04
C TRP A 367 12.58 20.09 -1.93
N ASN A 368 13.60 20.78 -1.44
CA ASN A 368 14.31 21.80 -2.20
C ASN A 368 15.69 21.27 -2.65
N ASP A 369 15.82 21.01 -3.95
CA ASP A 369 17.05 20.49 -4.57
C ASP A 369 18.25 21.46 -4.43
N SER A 370 18.00 22.77 -4.29
CA SER A 370 19.08 23.77 -4.29
C SER A 370 19.79 23.97 -2.95
N GLU A 371 19.24 23.47 -1.85
CA GLU A 371 19.75 23.70 -0.48
C GLU A 371 20.23 22.43 0.23
N SER A 372 20.09 21.28 -0.43
CA SER A 372 20.21 19.99 0.23
C SER A 372 21.46 19.24 -0.20
N MET A 373 22.50 19.31 0.63
CA MET A 373 23.67 18.43 0.55
C MET A 373 23.32 17.08 1.15
N PHE A 374 22.37 16.38 0.54
CA PHE A 374 22.02 15.04 0.99
C PHE A 374 23.24 14.13 0.88
N LYS A 375 23.46 13.33 1.93
CA LYS A 375 24.54 12.34 1.96
C LYS A 375 23.96 10.97 1.71
N GLN A 376 24.46 10.31 0.67
CA GLN A 376 24.16 8.92 0.41
C GLN A 376 25.25 8.04 1.02
N ASP A 377 24.90 7.30 2.06
CA ASP A 377 25.86 6.46 2.79
C ASP A 377 26.09 5.07 2.13
N ILE A 378 25.31 4.71 1.09
CA ILE A 378 25.44 3.42 0.38
C ILE A 378 25.64 3.57 -1.11
N VAL A 379 26.65 2.86 -1.62
CA VAL A 379 26.86 2.61 -3.04
C VAL A 379 26.46 1.16 -3.38
N TYR A 380 25.43 0.99 -4.22
CA TYR A 380 24.89 -0.31 -4.61
C TYR A 380 25.58 -0.99 -5.81
N ASP A 381 26.67 -0.39 -6.33
CA ASP A 381 27.27 -0.64 -7.66
C ASP A 381 27.63 -2.12 -7.97
N LEU A 382 28.64 -2.70 -7.33
CA LEU A 382 29.22 -3.96 -7.82
C LEU A 382 28.63 -5.24 -7.20
N GLN A 383 28.17 -5.16 -5.96
CA GLN A 383 27.68 -6.35 -5.23
C GLN A 383 26.21 -6.69 -5.53
N SER A 384 25.46 -5.76 -6.10
CA SER A 384 24.04 -5.95 -6.44
C SER A 384 23.83 -6.43 -7.87
N LEU A 385 24.80 -6.17 -8.74
CA LEU A 385 24.70 -6.43 -10.17
C LEU A 385 24.52 -7.92 -10.49
N PRO A 386 25.29 -8.87 -9.92
CA PRO A 386 25.11 -10.29 -10.21
C PRO A 386 23.72 -10.81 -9.78
N ASN A 387 23.25 -10.38 -8.60
CA ASN A 387 21.93 -10.77 -8.08
C ASN A 387 20.81 -10.26 -8.99
N LEU A 388 20.89 -9.00 -9.43
CA LEU A 388 19.89 -8.40 -10.32
C LEU A 388 19.86 -9.08 -11.69
N ILE A 389 21.03 -9.39 -12.28
CA ILE A 389 21.13 -10.14 -13.53
C ILE A 389 20.45 -11.50 -13.37
N GLN A 390 20.79 -12.24 -12.32
CA GLN A 390 20.23 -13.56 -12.07
C GLN A 390 18.70 -13.53 -11.94
N LEU A 391 18.16 -12.61 -11.13
CA LEU A 391 16.70 -12.52 -10.96
C LEU A 391 16.01 -12.19 -12.29
N ASN A 392 16.58 -11.31 -13.12
CA ASN A 392 16.01 -10.96 -14.42
C ASN A 392 16.05 -12.13 -15.42
N GLU A 393 17.12 -12.93 -15.42
CA GLU A 393 17.21 -14.13 -16.25
C GLU A 393 16.15 -15.17 -15.83
N GLU A 394 15.95 -15.37 -14.53
CA GLU A 394 14.92 -16.26 -13.99
C GLU A 394 13.50 -15.78 -14.36
N ASP A 395 13.23 -14.47 -14.26
CA ASP A 395 11.94 -13.86 -14.62
C ASP A 395 11.59 -14.04 -16.11
N ASN A 396 12.60 -14.05 -16.99
CA ASN A 396 12.44 -14.22 -18.44
C ASN A 396 12.40 -15.70 -18.88
N GLY A 397 12.28 -16.64 -17.94
CA GLY A 397 12.18 -18.06 -18.23
C GLY A 397 13.51 -18.69 -18.65
N GLY A 398 14.62 -18.16 -18.15
CA GLY A 398 15.97 -18.66 -18.40
C GLY A 398 16.04 -20.19 -18.26
N ILE A 399 16.35 -20.85 -19.38
CA ILE A 399 16.89 -22.20 -19.39
C ILE A 399 18.18 -22.12 -18.56
N SER A 400 18.24 -22.84 -17.45
CA SER A 400 19.48 -23.05 -16.71
C SER A 400 20.55 -23.52 -17.69
N ILE A 401 21.62 -22.74 -17.87
CA ILE A 401 22.82 -23.18 -18.60
C ILE A 401 23.56 -24.20 -17.75
#